data_AF-A0A7R8CTC3-F1
#
_entry.id   AF-A0A7R8CTC3-F1
#
_cell.length_a   1.000
_cell.length_b   1.000
_cell.length_c   1.000
_cell.angle_alpha   90.00
_cell.angle_beta   90.00
_cell.angle_gamma   90.00
#
_symmetry.space_group_name_H-M   'P 1'
#
loop_
_entity.id
_entity.type
_entity.pdbx_description
1 polymer ?
#
loop_
_entity_poly.entity_id
_entity_poly.type
_entity_poly.pdbx_seq_one_letter_code
_entity_poly.pdbx_strand_id
1 'polypeptide(L)'
;MESAYGQIDNFQLNEEQRLCTVIIALVNSKCKITKKEIANTLGLKIRFSQKIKKWLEEYIEHPASILKKKLNAKEDRKKSRDDSFIMRVEAVIDTPSRSIASLDMEFGVNWNTMARFTQEDLRCRS
;
A
#
# COMPACT_ATOMS: atom_id res chain seq x y z
N MET A 1 7.64 14.89 -39.72
CA MET A 1 8.21 13.93 -38.73
C MET A 1 7.15 13.73 -37.67
N GLU A 2 6.50 12.58 -37.65
CA GLU A 2 5.70 12.21 -36.47
C GLU A 2 6.66 11.95 -35.30
N SER A 3 6.36 12.55 -34.15
CA SER A 3 7.09 12.30 -32.92
C SER A 3 6.99 10.81 -32.60
N ALA A 4 8.13 10.12 -32.45
CA ALA A 4 8.19 8.73 -31.99
C ALA A 4 7.49 8.51 -30.62
N TYR A 5 7.22 9.60 -29.90
CA TYR A 5 6.55 9.60 -28.60
C TYR A 5 5.02 9.78 -28.68
N GLY A 6 4.46 10.10 -29.86
CA GLY A 6 3.00 10.29 -30.04
C GLY A 6 2.17 9.01 -29.85
N GLN A 7 2.81 7.83 -29.84
CA GLN A 7 2.16 6.55 -29.52
C GLN A 7 2.21 6.19 -28.03
N ILE A 8 2.85 7.00 -27.18
CA ILE A 8 3.03 6.73 -25.75
C ILE A 8 1.87 7.28 -24.91
N ASP A 9 0.94 8.02 -25.52
CA ASP A 9 -0.14 8.72 -24.82
C ASP A 9 -1.06 7.82 -23.97
N ASN A 10 -1.01 6.50 -24.16
CA ASN A 10 -1.76 5.52 -23.36
C ASN A 10 -0.88 4.50 -22.60
N PHE A 11 0.41 4.77 -22.38
CA PHE A 11 1.25 3.86 -21.59
C PHE A 11 0.95 4.00 -20.10
N GLN A 12 0.10 3.12 -19.57
CA GLN A 12 -0.16 3.06 -18.14
C GLN A 12 0.99 2.38 -17.40
N LEU A 13 1.85 3.19 -16.76
CA LEU A 13 2.86 2.69 -15.84
C LEU A 13 2.16 1.94 -14.69
N ASN A 14 2.63 0.73 -14.38
CA ASN A 14 2.20 -0.01 -13.20
C ASN A 14 2.75 0.65 -11.92
N GLU A 15 2.27 0.21 -10.75
CA GLU A 15 2.59 0.85 -9.47
C GLU A 15 4.09 0.81 -9.09
N GLU A 16 4.83 -0.18 -9.59
CA GLU A 16 6.27 -0.35 -9.36
C GLU A 16 7.07 0.53 -10.31
N GLN A 17 6.70 0.55 -11.59
CA GLN A 17 7.28 1.43 -12.60
C GLN A 17 7.15 2.89 -12.19
N ARG A 18 5.96 3.32 -11.75
CA ARG A 18 5.75 4.69 -11.22
C ARG A 18 6.69 5.01 -10.06
N LEU A 19 6.95 4.02 -9.19
CA LEU A 19 7.80 4.21 -8.02
C LEU A 19 9.27 4.32 -8.44
N CYS A 20 9.74 3.44 -9.32
CA CYS A 20 11.08 3.50 -9.88
C CYS A 20 11.34 4.82 -10.61
N THR A 21 10.39 5.30 -11.45
CA THR A 21 10.55 6.55 -12.18
C THR A 21 10.67 7.76 -11.24
N VAL A 22 9.86 7.81 -10.18
CA VAL A 22 9.96 8.88 -9.16
C VAL A 22 11.30 8.81 -8.42
N ILE A 23 11.75 7.60 -8.07
CA ILE A 23 13.04 7.41 -7.38
C ILE A 23 14.20 7.88 -8.26
N ILE A 24 14.22 7.46 -9.53
CA ILE A 24 15.27 7.86 -10.49
C ILE A 24 15.27 9.37 -10.68
N ALA A 25 14.10 10.00 -10.83
CA ALA A 25 13.99 11.46 -10.96
C ALA A 25 14.54 12.20 -9.73
N LEU A 26 14.25 11.69 -8.53
CA LEU A 26 14.75 12.27 -7.28
C LEU A 26 16.26 12.06 -7.11
N VAL A 27 16.79 10.87 -7.41
CA VAL A 27 18.22 10.59 -7.33
C VAL A 27 19.02 11.43 -8.32
N ASN A 28 18.59 11.48 -9.58
CA ASN A 28 19.26 12.26 -10.63
C ASN A 28 19.23 13.76 -10.34
N SER A 29 18.18 14.25 -9.68
CA SER A 29 18.07 15.65 -9.27
C SER A 29 18.69 15.95 -7.91
N LYS A 30 19.37 14.99 -7.26
CA LYS A 30 19.87 15.12 -5.88
C LYS A 30 18.79 15.64 -4.91
N CYS A 31 17.56 15.15 -5.06
CA CYS A 31 16.36 15.54 -4.31
C CYS A 31 15.95 17.04 -4.43
N LYS A 32 16.51 17.79 -5.38
CA LYS A 32 16.20 19.22 -5.59
C LYS A 32 14.87 19.46 -6.28
N ILE A 33 14.39 18.50 -7.05
CA ILE A 33 13.08 18.59 -7.70
C ILE A 33 11.97 18.66 -6.64
N THR A 34 10.99 19.52 -6.90
CA THR A 34 9.82 19.70 -6.05
C THR A 34 8.78 18.59 -6.28
N LYS A 35 7.99 18.29 -5.25
CA LYS A 35 6.90 17.29 -5.34
C LYS A 35 5.86 17.64 -6.42
N LYS A 36 5.67 18.94 -6.71
CA LYS A 36 4.73 19.43 -7.72
C LYS A 36 5.25 19.18 -9.13
N GLU A 37 6.53 19.41 -9.36
CA GLU A 37 7.18 19.09 -10.64
C GLU A 37 7.11 17.59 -10.93
N ILE A 38 7.44 16.73 -9.96
CA ILE A 38 7.32 15.26 -10.14
C ILE A 38 5.90 14.85 -10.51
N ALA A 39 4.92 15.39 -9.78
CA ALA A 39 3.51 15.10 -10.01
C ALA A 39 3.07 15.51 -11.42
N ASN A 40 3.47 16.69 -11.87
CA ASN A 40 3.12 17.22 -13.19
C ASN A 40 3.84 16.46 -14.31
N THR A 41 5.15 16.21 -14.19
CA THR A 41 5.96 15.55 -15.22
C THR A 41 5.59 14.08 -15.39
N LEU A 42 5.21 13.40 -14.31
CA LEU A 42 4.89 11.96 -14.33
C LEU A 42 3.39 11.67 -14.29
N GLY A 43 2.52 12.68 -14.26
CA GLY A 43 1.07 12.51 -14.13
C GLY A 43 0.65 11.80 -12.84
N LEU A 44 1.40 11.99 -11.75
CA LEU A 44 1.19 11.29 -10.48
C LEU A 44 0.48 12.18 -9.46
N LYS A 45 -0.22 11.55 -8.51
CA LYS A 45 -0.82 12.27 -7.37
C LYS A 45 0.31 12.90 -6.53
N ILE A 46 0.19 14.18 -6.19
CA ILE A 46 1.16 14.91 -5.36
C ILE A 46 1.48 14.16 -4.05
N ARG A 47 0.48 13.55 -3.42
CA ARG A 47 0.66 12.75 -2.19
C ARG A 47 1.61 11.56 -2.40
N PHE A 48 1.58 10.92 -3.57
CA PHE A 48 2.44 9.80 -3.90
C PHE A 48 3.90 10.27 -4.03
N SER A 49 4.14 11.34 -4.77
CA SER A 49 5.47 11.95 -4.93
C SER A 49 6.06 12.41 -3.58
N GLN A 50 5.22 13.01 -2.71
CA GLN A 50 5.64 13.43 -1.38
C GLN A 50 6.06 12.24 -0.50
N LYS A 51 5.31 11.14 -0.54
CA LYS A 51 5.61 9.94 0.23
C LYS A 51 6.92 9.30 -0.20
N ILE A 52 7.18 9.21 -1.51
CA ILE A 52 8.43 8.67 -2.04
C ILE A 52 9.61 9.57 -1.71
N LYS A 53 9.46 10.89 -1.83
CA LYS A 53 10.51 11.84 -1.43
C LYS A 53 10.91 11.67 0.03
N LYS A 54 9.93 11.56 0.94
CA LYS A 54 10.18 11.30 2.36
C LYS A 54 10.90 9.97 2.59
N TRP A 55 10.49 8.90 1.90
CA TRP A 55 11.20 7.62 1.98
C TRP A 55 12.62 7.70 1.45
N LEU A 56 12.86 8.45 0.37
CA LEU A 56 14.21 8.68 -0.14
C LEU A 56 15.08 9.46 0.83
N GLU A 57 14.54 10.48 1.50
CA GLU A 57 15.25 11.22 2.55
C GLU A 57 15.58 10.34 3.77
N GLU A 58 14.70 9.41 4.15
CA GLU A 58 14.93 8.44 5.24
C GLU A 58 15.94 7.34 4.86
N TYR A 59 16.06 7.00 3.58
CA TYR A 59 16.88 5.88 3.07
C TYR A 59 17.89 6.32 2.00
N ILE A 60 18.45 7.52 2.12
CA ILE A 60 19.33 8.17 1.13
C ILE A 60 20.45 7.23 0.64
N GLU A 61 21.05 6.47 1.55
CA GLU A 61 22.19 5.60 1.25
C GLU A 61 21.79 4.32 0.50
N HIS A 62 20.52 3.89 0.62
CA HIS A 62 20.02 2.65 0.05
C HIS A 62 18.62 2.83 -0.54
N PRO A 63 18.47 3.54 -1.68
CA PRO A 63 17.19 3.76 -2.34
C PRO A 63 16.50 2.44 -2.76
N ALA A 64 17.26 1.37 -2.99
CA ALA A 64 16.74 0.02 -3.24
C ALA A 64 15.92 -0.54 -2.06
N SER A 65 16.19 -0.10 -0.83
CA SER A 65 15.46 -0.53 0.38
C SER A 65 14.01 -0.02 0.40
N ILE A 66 13.70 1.05 -0.34
CA ILE A 66 12.35 1.60 -0.44
C ILE A 66 11.43 0.64 -1.22
N LEU A 67 11.96 0.02 -2.28
CA LEU A 67 11.26 -1.00 -3.04
C LEU A 67 10.94 -2.22 -2.16
N LYS A 68 11.93 -2.68 -1.38
CA LYS A 68 11.75 -3.78 -0.40
C LYS A 68 10.72 -3.45 0.69
N LYS A 69 10.74 -2.24 1.26
CA LYS A 69 9.78 -1.82 2.30
C LYS A 69 8.33 -1.85 1.81
N LYS A 70 8.08 -1.49 0.54
CA LYS A 70 6.74 -1.54 -0.05
C LYS A 70 6.26 -2.97 -0.32
N LEU A 71 7.16 -3.85 -0.76
CA LEU A 71 6.88 -5.28 -0.95
C LEU A 71 6.56 -5.94 0.40
N ASN A 72 7.41 -5.72 1.41
CA ASN A 72 7.20 -6.24 2.76
C ASN A 72 5.89 -5.71 3.38
N ALA A 73 5.53 -4.44 3.19
CA ALA A 73 4.26 -3.92 3.69
C ALA A 73 3.01 -4.54 3.03
N LYS A 74 3.12 -5.09 1.80
CA LYS A 74 2.05 -5.88 1.16
C LYS A 74 2.02 -7.30 1.74
N GLU A 75 3.18 -7.91 1.98
CA GLU A 75 3.28 -9.25 2.58
C GLU A 75 2.86 -9.27 4.05
N ASP A 76 3.23 -8.27 4.84
CA ASP A 76 2.82 -8.14 6.24
C ASP A 76 1.32 -7.94 6.39
N ARG A 77 0.68 -7.22 5.43
CA ARG A 77 -0.80 -7.15 5.36
C ARG A 77 -1.46 -8.47 4.98
N LYS A 78 -0.77 -9.36 4.27
CA LYS A 78 -1.27 -10.72 4.02
C LYS A 78 -1.14 -11.57 5.29
N LYS A 79 -0.03 -11.44 6.03
CA LYS A 79 0.15 -12.14 7.31
C LYS A 79 -0.87 -11.76 8.38
N SER A 80 -1.42 -10.55 8.36
CA SER A 80 -2.52 -10.18 9.28
C SER A 80 -3.85 -10.90 9.02
N ARG A 81 -3.94 -11.70 7.94
CA ARG A 81 -5.07 -12.60 7.64
C ARG A 81 -4.58 -14.04 7.42
N ASP A 82 -3.72 -14.53 8.31
CA ASP A 82 -3.27 -15.93 8.27
C ASP A 82 -4.46 -16.90 8.43
N ASP A 83 -4.38 -18.09 7.82
CA ASP A 83 -5.46 -19.09 7.86
C ASP A 83 -5.77 -19.50 9.30
N SER A 84 -4.74 -19.56 10.16
CA SER A 84 -4.89 -19.80 11.60
C SER A 84 -5.68 -18.70 12.33
N PHE A 85 -5.61 -17.46 11.84
CA PHE A 85 -6.37 -16.33 12.37
C PHE A 85 -7.81 -16.39 11.87
N ILE A 86 -8.03 -16.67 10.59
CA ILE A 86 -9.36 -16.81 9.99
C ILE A 86 -10.15 -17.93 10.67
N MET A 87 -9.58 -19.13 10.80
CA MET A 87 -10.24 -20.26 11.47
C MET A 87 -10.65 -19.95 12.91
N ARG A 88 -9.83 -19.20 13.65
CA ARG A 88 -10.15 -18.81 15.04
C ARG A 88 -11.27 -17.76 15.08
N VAL A 89 -11.29 -16.82 14.14
CA VAL A 89 -12.36 -15.81 14.05
C VAL A 89 -13.68 -16.46 13.62
N GLU A 90 -13.67 -17.37 12.64
CA GLU A 90 -14.86 -18.12 12.19
C GLU A 90 -15.48 -18.95 13.32
N ALA A 91 -14.66 -19.67 14.09
CA ALA A 91 -15.12 -20.46 15.24
C ALA A 91 -15.83 -19.62 16.31
N VAL A 92 -15.44 -18.34 16.45
CA VAL A 92 -16.05 -17.42 17.43
C VAL A 92 -17.29 -16.72 16.86
N ILE A 93 -17.32 -16.43 15.56
CA ILE A 93 -18.49 -15.84 14.88
C ILE A 93 -19.65 -16.84 14.86
N ASP A 94 -19.38 -18.15 14.76
CA ASP A 94 -20.39 -19.21 14.85
C ASP A 94 -21.16 -19.23 16.19
N THR A 95 -20.61 -18.59 17.23
CA THR A 95 -21.24 -18.48 18.55
C THR A 95 -21.35 -17.00 18.95
N PRO A 96 -22.30 -16.24 18.36
CA PRO A 96 -22.34 -14.78 18.45
C PRO A 96 -22.85 -14.32 19.83
N SER A 97 -21.97 -14.41 20.82
CA SER A 97 -22.22 -13.98 22.20
C SER A 97 -21.24 -12.88 22.65
N ARG A 98 -20.17 -12.66 21.87
CA ARG A 98 -19.08 -11.75 22.21
C ARG A 98 -19.15 -10.47 21.39
N SER A 99 -18.88 -9.35 22.05
CA SER A 99 -18.80 -8.04 21.39
C SER A 99 -17.54 -7.94 20.51
N ILE A 100 -17.57 -7.10 19.46
CA ILE A 100 -16.39 -6.84 18.62
C ILE A 100 -15.22 -6.28 19.46
N ALA A 101 -15.51 -5.51 20.51
CA ALA A 101 -14.48 -4.96 21.41
C ALA A 101 -13.76 -6.05 22.22
N SER A 102 -14.47 -7.09 22.67
CA SER A 102 -13.84 -8.25 23.31
C SER A 102 -12.99 -9.06 22.34
N LEU A 103 -13.41 -9.16 21.08
CA LEU A 103 -12.66 -9.86 20.04
C LEU A 103 -11.40 -9.08 19.61
N ASP A 104 -11.46 -7.75 19.52
CA ASP A 104 -10.28 -6.91 19.27
C ASP A 104 -9.17 -7.20 20.30
N MET A 105 -9.52 -7.23 21.59
CA MET A 105 -8.59 -7.53 22.68
C MET A 105 -8.05 -8.98 22.63
N GLU A 106 -8.92 -9.96 22.39
CA GLU A 106 -8.55 -11.38 22.36
C GLU A 106 -7.63 -11.73 21.18
N PHE A 107 -7.87 -11.12 20.03
CA PHE A 107 -7.14 -11.40 18.80
C PHE A 107 -5.98 -10.42 18.54
N GLY A 108 -5.87 -9.35 19.34
CA GLY A 108 -4.82 -8.34 19.18
C GLY A 108 -4.92 -7.55 17.88
N VAL A 109 -6.12 -7.34 17.36
CA VAL A 109 -6.40 -6.72 16.05
C VAL A 109 -7.43 -5.63 16.19
N ASN A 110 -7.11 -4.45 15.67
CA ASN A 110 -7.95 -3.28 15.86
C ASN A 110 -9.43 -3.51 15.51
N TRP A 111 -10.30 -2.80 16.23
CA TRP A 111 -11.74 -2.85 16.11
C TRP A 111 -12.26 -2.80 14.66
N ASN A 112 -11.68 -1.93 13.82
CA ASN A 112 -12.07 -1.80 12.41
C ASN A 112 -11.81 -3.07 11.59
N THR A 113 -10.70 -3.75 11.88
CA THR A 113 -10.34 -5.02 11.23
C THR A 113 -11.32 -6.09 11.65
N MET A 114 -11.61 -6.19 12.96
CA MET A 114 -12.54 -7.17 13.50
C MET A 114 -13.98 -6.94 13.01
N ALA A 115 -14.48 -5.70 13.04
CA ALA A 115 -15.81 -5.33 12.54
C ALA A 115 -15.99 -5.69 11.06
N ARG A 116 -14.94 -5.48 10.26
CA ARG A 116 -14.94 -5.83 8.83
C ARG A 116 -14.99 -7.34 8.62
N PHE A 117 -14.26 -8.13 9.41
CA PHE A 117 -14.34 -9.59 9.34
C PHE A 117 -15.73 -10.11 9.69
N THR A 118 -16.33 -9.62 10.79
CA THR A 118 -17.68 -10.01 11.18
C THR A 118 -18.73 -9.63 10.11
N GLN A 119 -18.60 -8.45 9.50
CA GLN A 119 -19.50 -8.01 8.42
C GLN A 119 -19.30 -8.77 7.11
N GLU A 120 -18.06 -9.08 6.73
CA GLU A 120 -17.75 -9.88 5.53
C GLU A 120 -18.33 -11.30 5.69
N ASP A 121 -18.16 -11.93 6.85
CA ASP A 121 -18.65 -13.31 7.08
C ASP A 121 -20.19 -13.41 7.18
N LEU A 122 -20.83 -12.49 7.91
CA LEU A 122 -22.31 -12.42 7.99
C LEU A 122 -22.96 -12.22 6.62
N ARG A 123 -22.31 -11.49 5.70
CA ARG A 123 -22.80 -11.28 4.32
C ARG A 123 -22.62 -12.50 3.42
N CYS A 124 -21.62 -13.35 3.67
CA CYS A 124 -21.41 -14.58 2.89
C CYS A 124 -22.39 -15.71 3.27
N ARG A 125 -23.07 -15.57 4.42
CA ARG A 125 -24.05 -16.55 4.93
C ARG A 125 -25.52 -16.20 4.67
N SER A 126 -25.78 -15.06 4.03
CA SER A 126 -27.13 -14.60 3.63
C SER A 126 -27.36 -14.83 2.15
#